data_AF-A0A4U7ECW9-F1
#
_entry.id   AF-A0A4U7ECW9-F1
#
_cell.length_a   1.000
_cell.length_b   1.000
_cell.length_c   1.000
_cell.angle_alpha   90.00
_cell.angle_beta   90.00
_cell.angle_gamma   90.00
#
_symmetry.space_group_name_H-M   'P 1'
#
loop_
_entity.id
_entity.type
_entity.pdbx_description
1 polymer ?
#
loop_
_entity_poly.entity_id
_entity_poly.type
_entity_poly.pdbx_seq_one_letter_code
_entity_poly.pdbx_strand_id
1 'polypeptide(L)'
;MRRLTRSELASRVGPRPPSDAFWRRAIDRGEAALGVGADAVGGARDRDAEPTEPLDTGDIVDVDDHAFVVVGAERTEAGGRIYRIELVTDSDAE
;
A
#
# COMPACT_ATOMS: atom_id res chain seq x y z
N MET A 1 -12.49 -0.39 -4.16
CA MET A 1 -11.80 0.59 -5.01
C MET A 1 -11.88 1.96 -4.39
N ARG A 2 -10.87 2.29 -3.60
CA ARG A 2 -10.61 3.61 -3.02
C ARG A 2 -9.31 4.12 -3.65
N ARG A 3 -9.24 5.43 -3.89
CA ARG A 3 -7.98 6.11 -4.25
C ARG A 3 -7.37 6.72 -3.01
N LEU A 4 -6.08 6.52 -2.83
CA LEU A 4 -5.33 6.90 -1.64
C LEU A 4 -4.11 7.69 -2.08
N THR A 5 -3.91 8.86 -1.52
CA THR A 5 -2.65 9.59 -1.74
C THR A 5 -1.52 8.94 -0.93
N ARG A 6 -0.27 9.17 -1.34
CA ARG A 6 0.93 8.78 -0.57
C ARG A 6 0.86 9.17 0.91
N SER A 7 0.32 10.34 1.23
CA SER A 7 0.16 10.83 2.60
C SER A 7 -0.91 10.06 3.37
N GLU A 8 -2.04 9.73 2.74
CA GLU A 8 -3.08 8.90 3.35
C GLU A 8 -2.60 7.46 3.55
N LEU A 9 -1.87 6.92 2.57
CA LEU A 9 -1.21 5.63 2.69
C LEU A 9 -0.28 5.64 3.91
N ALA A 10 0.61 6.62 4.01
CA ALA A 10 1.52 6.79 5.14
C ALA A 10 0.79 6.88 6.49
N SER A 11 -0.35 7.57 6.52
CA SER A 11 -1.21 7.64 7.71
C SER A 11 -1.83 6.30 8.09
N ARG A 12 -2.07 5.41 7.12
CA ARG A 12 -2.67 4.08 7.35
C ARG A 12 -1.66 2.96 7.60
N VAL A 13 -0.49 3.02 6.98
CA VAL A 13 0.59 2.03 7.19
C VAL A 13 1.41 2.30 8.46
N GLY A 14 0.99 3.26 9.28
CA GLY A 14 1.52 3.50 10.62
C GLY A 14 2.97 4.03 10.63
N PRO A 15 3.73 3.85 11.73
CA PRO A 15 4.97 4.60 12.02
C PRO A 15 6.14 4.33 11.05
N ARG A 16 6.00 3.42 10.09
CA ARG A 16 7.00 3.13 9.05
C ARG A 16 6.41 3.30 7.66
N PRO A 17 6.19 4.56 7.22
CA PRO A 17 5.80 4.79 5.84
C PRO A 17 6.91 4.35 4.87
N PRO A 18 6.54 3.89 3.66
CA PRO A 18 7.49 3.57 2.60
C PRO A 18 8.33 4.80 2.23
N SER A 19 9.65 4.61 2.15
CA SER A 19 10.60 5.67 1.80
C SER A 19 10.54 6.04 0.32
N ASP A 20 10.96 7.26 -0.06
CA ASP A 20 11.07 7.68 -1.47
C ASP A 20 11.92 6.73 -2.33
N ALA A 21 12.98 6.16 -1.77
CA ALA A 21 13.82 5.21 -2.49
C ALA A 21 13.07 3.92 -2.88
N PHE A 22 12.08 3.53 -2.08
CA PHE A 22 11.17 2.43 -2.43
C PHE A 22 10.28 2.83 -3.60
N TRP A 23 9.65 4.00 -3.53
CA TRP A 23 8.78 4.50 -4.61
C TRP A 23 9.53 4.69 -5.92
N ARG A 24 10.74 5.26 -5.90
CA ARG A 24 11.57 5.39 -7.11
C ARG A 24 11.89 4.03 -7.73
N ARG A 25 12.15 3.00 -6.92
CA ARG A 25 12.35 1.63 -7.43
C ARG A 25 11.05 1.00 -7.94
N ALA A 26 9.92 1.29 -7.30
CA ALA A 26 8.61 0.83 -7.74
C ALA A 26 8.27 1.41 -9.11
N ILE A 27 8.53 2.70 -9.32
CA ILE A 27 8.32 3.40 -10.59
C ILE A 27 9.25 2.82 -11.66
N ASP A 28 10.55 2.69 -11.37
CA ASP A 28 11.56 2.16 -12.30
C ASP A 28 11.25 0.72 -12.75
N ARG A 29 10.72 -0.10 -11.84
CA ARG A 29 10.39 -1.50 -12.10
C ARG A 29 8.98 -1.72 -12.65
N GLY A 30 8.07 -0.76 -12.44
CA GLY A 30 6.64 -0.91 -12.74
C GLY A 30 5.86 -1.77 -11.73
N GLU A 31 6.52 -2.37 -10.75
CA GLU A 31 5.90 -3.19 -9.70
C GLU A 31 6.65 -3.05 -8.37
N ALA A 32 5.94 -3.22 -7.26
CA ALA A 32 6.55 -3.27 -5.95
C ALA A 32 5.76 -4.07 -4.92
N ALA A 33 6.44 -4.46 -3.85
CA ALA A 33 5.86 -5.13 -2.69
C ALA A 33 5.95 -4.21 -1.47
N LEU A 34 4.83 -3.62 -1.08
CA LEU A 34 4.70 -2.75 0.08
C LEU A 34 4.52 -3.59 1.35
N GLY A 35 5.58 -3.72 2.15
CA GLY A 35 5.53 -4.37 3.45
C GLY A 35 4.95 -3.46 4.52
N VAL A 36 3.84 -3.88 5.12
CA VAL A 36 3.15 -3.21 6.23
C VAL A 36 3.36 -4.04 7.49
N GLY A 37 3.89 -3.43 8.55
CA GLY A 37 4.12 -4.11 9.82
C GLY A 37 2.83 -4.47 10.54
N ALA A 38 2.88 -5.47 11.42
CA ALA A 38 1.74 -5.89 12.26
C ALA A 38 1.12 -4.73 13.06
N ASP A 39 1.93 -3.74 13.43
CA ASP A 39 1.50 -2.53 14.16
C ASP A 39 0.48 -1.70 13.37
N ALA A 40 0.58 -1.72 12.04
CA ALA A 40 -0.34 -1.04 11.13
C ALA A 40 -1.45 -1.96 10.60
N VAL A 41 -1.19 -3.27 10.51
CA VAL A 41 -2.21 -4.29 10.23
C VAL A 41 -2.93 -4.63 11.53
N GLY A 42 -3.78 -3.70 11.99
CA GLY A 42 -4.52 -3.82 13.25
C GLY A 42 -4.29 -2.71 14.27
N GLY A 43 -3.81 -1.54 13.86
CA GLY A 43 -3.70 -0.39 14.76
C GLY A 43 -5.08 -0.02 15.34
N ALA A 44 -5.30 0.12 16.65
CA ALA A 44 -4.39 0.16 17.79
C ALA A 44 -5.20 -0.20 19.03
N ARG A 45 -4.69 -1.05 19.94
CA ARG A 45 -4.96 -1.14 21.41
C ARG A 45 -6.39 -1.01 21.98
N ASP A 46 -7.41 -0.81 21.16
CA ASP A 46 -8.83 -0.79 21.50
C ASP A 46 -9.38 -2.14 21.09
N ARG A 47 -9.92 -2.88 22.06
CA ARG A 47 -10.45 -4.24 21.89
C ARG A 47 -11.72 -4.29 21.02
N ASP A 48 -12.12 -3.18 20.41
CA ASP A 48 -13.42 -2.99 19.76
C ASP A 48 -13.35 -2.36 18.36
N ALA A 49 -12.16 -2.07 17.81
CA ALA A 49 -12.03 -1.66 16.42
C ALA A 49 -11.96 -2.90 15.52
N GLU A 50 -12.97 -3.10 14.66
CA GLU A 50 -12.96 -4.14 13.63
C GLU A 50 -11.63 -4.09 12.86
N PRO A 51 -10.99 -5.25 12.57
CA PRO A 51 -9.69 -5.30 11.91
C PRO A 51 -9.80 -4.67 10.53
N THR A 52 -9.51 -3.37 10.44
CA THR A 52 -9.63 -2.63 9.20
C THR A 52 -8.33 -2.80 8.46
N GLU A 53 -8.35 -3.63 7.42
CA GLU A 53 -7.21 -3.83 6.54
C GLU A 53 -6.80 -2.47 5.95
N PRO A 54 -5.52 -2.05 6.05
CA PRO A 54 -5.12 -0.69 5.67
C PRO A 54 -5.28 -0.40 4.17
N LEU A 55 -5.17 -1.46 3.35
CA LEU A 55 -5.33 -1.47 1.90
C LEU A 55 -6.13 -2.71 1.51
N ASP A 56 -6.90 -2.58 0.44
CA ASP A 56 -7.63 -3.67 -0.20
C ASP A 56 -7.14 -3.92 -1.64
N THR A 57 -7.44 -5.10 -2.18
CA THR A 57 -7.09 -5.41 -3.57
C THR A 57 -7.96 -4.56 -4.51
N GLY A 58 -7.33 -3.91 -5.48
CA GLY A 58 -7.96 -2.96 -6.40
C GLY A 58 -8.01 -1.52 -5.88
N ASP A 59 -7.44 -1.22 -4.71
CA ASP A 59 -7.19 0.17 -4.31
C ASP A 59 -6.06 0.78 -5.14
N ILE A 60 -6.15 2.09 -5.39
CA ILE A 60 -5.15 2.83 -6.16
C ILE A 60 -4.44 3.79 -5.21
N VAL A 61 -3.10 3.80 -5.28
CA VAL A 61 -2.21 4.65 -4.51
C VAL A 61 -1.57 5.67 -5.45
N ASP A 62 -1.96 6.93 -5.31
CA ASP A 62 -1.38 8.05 -6.04
C ASP A 62 -0.08 8.51 -5.35
N VAL A 63 1.02 8.40 -6.09
CA VAL A 63 2.39 8.71 -5.67
C VAL A 63 2.98 9.72 -6.65
N ASP A 64 2.97 11.00 -6.25
CA ASP A 64 3.38 12.11 -7.11
C ASP A 64 2.59 12.09 -8.43
N ASP A 65 3.24 11.94 -9.59
CA ASP A 65 2.61 11.84 -10.91
C ASP A 65 2.26 10.40 -11.34
N HIS A 66 2.44 9.41 -10.46
CA HIS A 66 2.28 7.99 -10.78
C HIS A 66 1.19 7.35 -9.92
N ALA A 67 0.32 6.55 -10.53
CA ALA A 67 -0.68 5.78 -9.80
C ALA A 67 -0.25 4.31 -9.70
N PHE A 68 -0.46 3.68 -8.54
CA PHE A 68 -0.16 2.27 -8.31
C PHE A 68 -1.42 1.53 -7.86
N VAL A 69 -1.81 0.45 -8.54
CA VAL A 69 -2.95 -0.38 -8.12
C VAL A 69 -2.47 -1.53 -7.25
N VAL A 70 -3.18 -1.81 -6.16
CA VAL A 70 -2.95 -2.99 -5.32
C VAL A 70 -3.51 -4.21 -6.05
N VAL A 71 -2.65 -5.15 -6.42
CA VAL A 71 -3.03 -6.36 -7.16
C VAL A 71 -3.11 -7.60 -6.25
N GLY A 72 -2.56 -7.51 -5.04
CA GLY A 72 -2.69 -8.58 -4.06
C GLY A 72 -2.19 -8.20 -2.68
N ALA A 73 -2.58 -9.00 -1.68
CA ALA A 73 -2.15 -8.84 -0.30
C ALA A 73 -1.81 -10.20 0.31
N GLU A 74 -0.58 -10.35 0.80
CA GLU A 74 -0.08 -11.56 1.43
C GLU A 74 0.19 -11.31 2.92
N ARG A 75 -0.28 -12.20 3.81
CA ARG A 75 0.00 -12.08 5.24
C ARG A 75 1.41 -12.61 5.53
N THR A 76 2.19 -11.85 6.30
CA THR A 76 3.52 -12.26 6.77
C THR A 76 3.41 -13.03 8.08
N GLU A 77 4.37 -13.93 8.33
CA GLU A 77 4.46 -14.70 9.57
C GLU A 77 4.64 -13.81 10.81
N ALA A 78 5.26 -12.63 10.63
CA ALA A 78 5.43 -11.62 11.68
C ALA A 78 4.14 -10.86 12.06
N GLY A 79 3.00 -11.23 11.47
CA GLY A 79 1.70 -10.57 11.69
C GLY A 79 1.47 -9.31 10.85
N GLY A 80 2.46 -8.90 10.06
CA GLY A 80 2.30 -7.84 9.05
C GLY A 80 1.67 -8.34 7.76
N ARG A 81 1.62 -7.47 6.75
CA ARG A 81 1.05 -7.78 5.44
C ARG A 81 1.85 -7.13 4.32
N ILE A 82 2.08 -7.88 3.26
CA ILE A 82 2.76 -7.42 2.05
C ILE A 82 1.70 -7.19 0.99
N TYR A 83 1.58 -5.94 0.55
CA TYR A 83 0.70 -5.57 -0.55
C TYR A 83 1.51 -5.49 -1.83
N ARG A 84 1.16 -6.30 -2.83
CA ARG A 84 1.75 -6.17 -4.17
C ARG A 84 1.01 -5.07 -4.90
N ILE A 85 1.77 -4.14 -5.44
CA ILE A 85 1.27 -2.99 -6.20
C ILE A 85 1.94 -2.97 -7.57
N GLU A 86 1.18 -2.56 -8.58
CA GLU A 86 1.65 -2.42 -9.96
C GLU A 86 1.38 -0.99 -10.43
N LEU A 87 2.31 -0.45 -11.21
CA LEU A 87 2.22 0.88 -11.77
C LEU A 87 1.09 0.91 -12.81
N VAL A 88 0.12 1.79 -12.58
CA VAL A 88 -0.93 2.11 -13.54
C VAL A 88 -0.31 3.05 -14.57
N THR A 89 0.23 2.47 -15.65
CA THR A 89 0.57 3.24 -16.84
C THR A 89 -0.72 3.46 -17.63
N ASP A 90 -0.95 4.68 -18.12
CA ASP A 90 -1.97 4.97 -19.13
C ASP A 90 -1.53 4.33 -20.46
N SER A 91 -1.52 3.00 -20.52
CA SER A 91 -1.28 2.22 -21.75
C SER A 91 -2.59 1.72 -22.37
N ASP A 92 -3.74 2.24 -21.92
CA ASP A 92 -5.07 1.98 -22.48
C ASP A 92 -5.59 3.20 -23.28
N ALA A 93 -4.66 3.91 -23.92
CA ALA A 93 -4.95 4.84 -25.00
C ALA A 93 -4.49 4.22 -26.33
N GLU A 94 -5.19 3.17 -26.79
CA GLU A 94 -5.13 2.72 -28.19
C GLU A 94 -6.47 3.01 -28.89
#